data_AF-A0AAX2LGU9-F1
#
_entry.id   AF-A0AAX2LGU9-F1
#
_cell.length_a   1.000
_cell.length_b   1.000
_cell.length_c   1.000
_cell.angle_alpha   90.00
_cell.angle_beta   90.00
_cell.angle_gamma   90.00
#
_symmetry.space_group_name_H-M   'P 1'
#
loop_
_entity.id
_entity.type
_entity.pdbx_description
1 polymer ?
#
loop_
_entity_poly.entity_id
_entity_poly.type
_entity_poly.pdbx_seq_one_letter_code
_entity_poly.pdbx_strand_id
1 'polypeptide(L)'
;MKRIFFFSVVALTILTISDQKVNASQYRWRQYYYRMSPTERELKKEKEVLRNFIATIKLSYSEANEMEAKVYGADSFSKLRAIKEELQSLKSRYFKISNKVEIVSSLIDEHFPEGHSRNIMKKYRLEFLDRLMGIQYDVGLNKDRALDDLSERIIMTRKKLWYIQ
;
A
#
# COMPACT_ATOMS: atom_id res chain seq x y z
N MET A 1 -34.28 55.01 17.34
CA MET A 1 -34.25 53.64 16.76
C MET A 1 -33.79 53.69 15.31
N LYS A 2 -32.52 53.43 15.00
CA LYS A 2 -32.04 53.20 13.61
C LYS A 2 -30.67 52.50 13.61
N ARG A 3 -30.58 51.19 13.86
CA ARG A 3 -29.36 50.39 13.59
C ARG A 3 -29.67 48.89 13.44
N ILE A 4 -30.40 48.48 12.40
CA ILE A 4 -30.42 47.07 11.97
C ILE A 4 -30.63 47.04 10.45
N PHE A 5 -29.62 47.38 9.63
CA PHE A 5 -29.73 47.18 8.17
C PHE A 5 -28.38 47.03 7.43
N PHE A 6 -27.30 46.64 8.12
CA PHE A 6 -25.97 46.45 7.47
C PHE A 6 -25.43 45.01 7.49
N PHE A 7 -26.00 44.10 8.30
CA PHE A 7 -25.47 42.73 8.41
C PHE A 7 -26.00 41.74 7.35
N SER A 8 -27.14 42.02 6.70
CA SER A 8 -27.72 41.08 5.73
C SER A 8 -27.04 41.16 4.35
N VAL A 9 -26.59 42.34 3.93
CA VAL A 9 -25.97 42.54 2.60
C VAL A 9 -24.58 41.90 2.54
N VAL A 10 -23.79 42.05 3.61
CA VAL A 10 -22.44 41.46 3.70
C VAL A 10 -22.50 39.94 3.68
N ALA A 11 -23.42 39.33 4.44
CA ALA A 11 -23.62 37.88 4.46
C ALA A 11 -24.06 37.34 3.10
N LEU A 12 -24.96 38.05 2.40
CA LEU A 12 -25.43 37.66 1.07
C LEU A 12 -24.31 37.76 0.02
N THR A 13 -23.45 38.79 0.08
CA THR A 13 -22.29 38.92 -0.81
C THR A 13 -21.20 37.88 -0.57
N ILE A 14 -20.97 37.45 0.68
CA ILE A 14 -19.98 36.42 1.00
C ILE A 14 -20.44 35.04 0.50
N LEU A 15 -21.74 34.75 0.61
CA LEU A 15 -22.34 33.53 0.07
C LEU A 15 -22.27 33.48 -1.46
N THR A 16 -22.60 34.57 -2.16
CA THR A 16 -22.54 34.59 -3.64
C THR A 16 -21.12 34.54 -4.18
N ILE A 17 -20.14 35.18 -3.53
CA ILE A 17 -18.72 35.09 -3.94
C ILE A 17 -18.18 33.67 -3.71
N SER A 18 -18.59 33.00 -2.63
CA SER A 18 -18.17 31.63 -2.33
C SER A 18 -18.77 30.63 -3.31
N ASP A 19 -20.07 30.73 -3.61
CA ASP A 19 -20.72 29.90 -4.63
C ASP A 19 -20.15 30.15 -6.03
N GLN A 20 -19.83 31.40 -6.39
CA GLN A 20 -19.15 31.70 -7.65
C GLN A 20 -17.75 31.11 -7.73
N LYS A 21 -16.98 31.09 -6.63
CA LYS A 21 -15.65 30.46 -6.60
C LYS A 21 -15.72 28.94 -6.70
N VAL A 22 -16.65 28.30 -5.99
CA VAL A 22 -16.87 26.84 -6.07
C VAL A 22 -17.33 26.46 -7.48
N ASN A 23 -18.32 27.18 -8.03
CA ASN A 23 -18.78 26.95 -9.40
C ASN A 23 -17.70 27.22 -10.45
N ALA A 24 -16.90 28.30 -10.32
CA ALA A 24 -15.81 28.58 -11.24
C ALA A 24 -14.70 27.52 -11.18
N SER A 25 -14.39 26.98 -10.00
CA SER A 25 -13.45 25.87 -9.88
C SER A 25 -13.98 24.61 -10.57
N GLN A 26 -15.22 24.21 -10.30
CA GLN A 26 -15.87 23.08 -10.98
C GLN A 26 -15.96 23.28 -12.51
N TYR A 27 -16.23 24.50 -12.96
CA TYR A 27 -16.28 24.85 -14.39
C TYR A 27 -14.90 24.78 -15.05
N ARG A 28 -13.84 25.24 -14.36
CA ARG A 28 -12.44 25.11 -14.83
C ARG A 28 -12.01 23.65 -14.95
N TRP A 29 -12.35 22.82 -13.96
CA TRP A 29 -12.08 21.38 -14.03
C TRP A 29 -12.82 20.72 -15.19
N ARG A 30 -14.10 21.06 -15.41
CA ARG A 30 -14.86 20.56 -16.56
C ARG A 30 -14.26 21.04 -17.89
N GLN A 31 -13.86 22.30 -18.02
CA GLN A 31 -13.22 22.80 -19.26
C GLN A 31 -11.87 22.15 -19.54
N TYR A 32 -11.07 21.83 -18.51
CA TYR A 32 -9.81 21.10 -18.67
C TYR A 32 -10.02 19.73 -19.33
N TYR A 33 -11.07 18.99 -18.93
CA TYR A 33 -11.42 17.71 -19.54
C TYR A 33 -12.01 17.84 -20.96
N TYR A 34 -12.75 18.90 -21.25
CA TYR A 34 -13.32 19.15 -22.58
C TYR A 34 -12.26 19.55 -23.62
N ARG A 35 -11.13 20.14 -23.19
CA ARG A 35 -10.01 20.52 -24.06
C ARG A 35 -9.06 19.37 -24.42
N MET A 36 -9.17 18.24 -23.72
CA MET A 36 -8.37 17.06 -24.03
C MET A 36 -8.93 16.29 -25.23
N SER A 37 -8.04 15.80 -26.07
CA SER A 37 -8.40 14.86 -27.13
C SER A 37 -9.07 13.61 -26.52
N PRO A 38 -9.93 12.89 -27.27
CA PRO A 38 -10.49 11.63 -26.81
C PRO A 38 -9.42 10.65 -26.30
N THR A 39 -8.29 10.57 -27.00
CA THR A 39 -7.14 9.73 -26.67
C THR A 39 -6.48 10.14 -25.34
N GLU A 40 -6.27 11.45 -25.09
CA GLU A 40 -5.72 11.94 -23.82
C GLU A 40 -6.64 11.65 -22.64
N ARG A 41 -7.96 11.78 -22.84
CA ARG A 41 -8.96 11.44 -21.81
C ARG A 41 -8.92 9.97 -21.45
N GLU A 42 -8.83 9.09 -22.45
CA GLU A 42 -8.72 7.65 -22.25
C GLU A 42 -7.40 7.28 -21.57
N LEU A 43 -6.29 7.88 -21.97
CA LEU A 43 -4.98 7.68 -21.34
C LEU A 43 -5.02 8.07 -19.86
N LYS A 44 -5.65 9.21 -19.53
CA LYS A 44 -5.83 9.65 -18.15
C LYS A 44 -6.69 8.70 -17.32
N LYS A 45 -7.76 8.13 -17.91
CA LYS A 45 -8.58 7.13 -17.25
C LYS A 45 -7.79 5.86 -16.94
N GLU A 46 -7.02 5.36 -17.91
CA GLU A 46 -6.21 4.15 -17.73
C GLU A 46 -5.12 4.35 -16.66
N LYS A 47 -4.50 5.54 -16.60
CA LYS A 47 -3.58 5.90 -15.51
C LYS A 47 -4.23 5.81 -14.13
N GLU A 48 -5.46 6.31 -13.99
CA GLU A 48 -6.18 6.25 -12.72
C GLU A 48 -6.55 4.81 -12.33
N VAL A 49 -6.89 3.97 -13.31
CA VAL A 49 -7.13 2.52 -13.09
C VAL A 49 -5.86 1.84 -12.57
N LEU A 50 -4.70 2.11 -13.18
CA LEU A 50 -3.43 1.52 -12.73
C LEU A 50 -3.00 2.04 -11.36
N ARG A 51 -3.23 3.32 -11.05
CA ARG A 51 -3.01 3.87 -9.71
C ARG A 51 -3.85 3.15 -8.65
N ASN A 52 -5.14 2.97 -8.91
CA ASN A 52 -6.02 2.22 -8.01
C ASN A 52 -5.55 0.77 -7.88
N PHE A 53 -5.03 0.17 -8.95
CA PHE A 53 -4.45 -1.17 -8.90
C PHE A 53 -3.20 -1.25 -8.02
N ILE A 54 -2.31 -0.25 -8.09
CA ILE A 54 -1.12 -0.13 -7.20
C ILE A 54 -1.55 -0.16 -5.73
N ALA A 55 -2.60 0.60 -5.37
CA ALA A 55 -3.12 0.64 -3.99
C ALA A 55 -3.64 -0.73 -3.50
N THR A 56 -3.97 -1.66 -4.40
CA THR A 56 -4.35 -3.04 -4.03
C THR A 56 -3.16 -3.94 -3.72
N ILE A 57 -1.95 -3.55 -4.13
CA ILE A 57 -0.71 -4.27 -3.86
C ILE A 57 -0.15 -3.68 -2.57
N LYS A 58 0.06 -4.49 -1.54
CA LYS A 58 0.63 -4.07 -0.24
C LYS A 58 2.13 -3.73 -0.36
N LEU A 59 2.45 -2.74 -1.19
CA LEU A 59 3.79 -2.24 -1.43
C LEU A 59 4.26 -1.34 -0.29
N SER A 60 5.57 -1.21 -0.13
CA SER A 60 6.12 -0.10 0.65
C SER A 60 5.79 1.26 0.02
N TYR A 61 5.84 2.33 0.81
CA TYR A 61 5.59 3.68 0.33
C TYR A 61 6.51 4.07 -0.84
N SER A 62 7.79 3.70 -0.79
CA SER A 62 8.76 3.97 -1.85
C SER A 62 8.43 3.23 -3.15
N GLU A 63 8.08 1.94 -3.06
CA GLU A 63 7.73 1.13 -4.24
C GLU A 63 6.41 1.61 -4.86
N ALA A 64 5.42 1.96 -4.04
CA ALA A 64 4.16 2.51 -4.52
C ALA A 64 4.39 3.83 -5.29
N ASN A 65 5.20 4.74 -4.72
CA ASN A 65 5.55 6.00 -5.38
C ASN A 65 6.31 5.81 -6.70
N GLU A 66 7.26 4.87 -6.75
CA GLU A 66 7.99 4.58 -7.99
C GLU A 66 7.05 4.06 -9.08
N MET A 67 6.13 3.16 -8.72
CA MET A 67 5.13 2.64 -9.65
C MET A 67 4.14 3.71 -10.11
N GLU A 68 3.66 4.59 -9.20
CA GLU A 68 2.81 5.71 -9.57
C GLU A 68 3.53 6.68 -10.51
N ALA A 69 4.82 6.96 -10.27
CA ALA A 69 5.64 7.79 -11.15
C ALA A 69 5.77 7.18 -12.55
N LYS A 70 5.99 5.86 -12.67
CA LYS A 70 5.99 5.15 -13.96
C LYS A 70 4.65 5.27 -14.67
N VAL A 71 3.54 5.08 -13.96
CA VAL A 71 2.17 5.20 -14.53
C VAL A 71 1.92 6.61 -15.06
N TYR A 72 2.22 7.65 -14.27
CA TYR A 72 1.98 9.02 -14.69
C TYR A 72 2.96 9.49 -15.78
N GLY A 73 4.17 8.96 -15.82
CA GLY A 73 5.18 9.22 -16.85
C GLY A 73 4.91 8.56 -18.21
N ALA A 74 4.01 7.57 -18.28
CA ALA A 74 3.67 6.92 -19.55
C ALA A 74 2.84 7.83 -20.47
N ASP A 75 3.27 8.03 -21.70
CA ASP A 75 2.64 8.88 -22.73
C ASP A 75 1.78 8.08 -23.74
N SER A 76 1.82 6.75 -23.67
CA SER A 76 1.12 5.86 -24.60
C SER A 76 0.43 4.68 -23.90
N PHE A 77 -0.60 4.13 -24.55
CA PHE A 77 -1.27 2.92 -24.08
C PHE A 77 -0.36 1.68 -24.07
N SER A 78 0.60 1.59 -25.00
CA SER A 78 1.56 0.48 -25.03
C SER A 78 2.44 0.47 -23.78
N LYS A 79 2.92 1.64 -23.33
CA LYS A 79 3.66 1.76 -22.06
C LYS A 79 2.79 1.43 -20.86
N LEU A 80 1.55 1.92 -20.82
CA LEU A 80 0.60 1.58 -19.75
C LEU A 80 0.31 0.08 -19.69
N ARG A 81 0.21 -0.60 -20.84
CA ARG A 81 0.03 -2.06 -20.90
C ARG A 81 1.22 -2.81 -20.32
N ALA A 82 2.44 -2.41 -20.67
CA ALA A 82 3.66 -3.00 -20.09
C ALA A 82 3.72 -2.80 -18.58
N ILE A 83 3.38 -1.61 -18.09
CA ILE A 83 3.31 -1.31 -16.64
C ILE A 83 2.24 -2.18 -15.96
N LYS A 84 1.09 -2.39 -16.61
CA LYS A 84 0.04 -3.28 -16.09
C LYS A 84 0.52 -4.71 -15.90
N GLU A 85 1.27 -5.24 -16.86
CA GLU A 85 1.88 -6.58 -16.77
C GLU A 85 2.93 -6.65 -15.65
N GLU A 86 3.77 -5.62 -15.50
CA GLU A 86 4.72 -5.49 -14.39
C GLU A 86 4.00 -5.50 -13.03
N LEU A 87 2.92 -4.72 -12.89
CA LEU A 87 2.11 -4.66 -11.68
C LEU A 87 1.39 -5.98 -11.38
N GLN A 88 0.92 -6.71 -12.40
CA GLN A 88 0.32 -8.04 -12.20
C GLN A 88 1.34 -9.05 -11.69
N SER A 89 2.55 -9.05 -12.26
CA SER A 89 3.67 -9.87 -11.78
C SER A 89 4.06 -9.50 -10.34
N LEU A 90 4.14 -8.20 -10.03
CA LEU A 90 4.40 -7.69 -8.69
C LEU A 90 3.33 -8.15 -7.69
N LYS A 91 2.05 -8.03 -8.04
CA LYS A 91 0.93 -8.49 -7.20
C LYS A 91 1.03 -9.98 -6.91
N SER A 92 1.35 -10.80 -7.91
CA SER A 92 1.54 -12.24 -7.71
C SER A 92 2.70 -12.54 -6.75
N ARG A 93 3.84 -11.85 -6.91
CA ARG A 93 4.98 -12.00 -6.00
C ARG A 93 4.64 -11.59 -4.56
N TYR A 94 4.01 -10.45 -4.38
CA TYR A 94 3.59 -9.97 -3.05
C TYR A 94 2.56 -10.89 -2.39
N PHE A 95 1.62 -11.45 -3.17
CA PHE A 95 0.69 -12.45 -2.67
C PHE A 95 1.40 -13.72 -2.18
N LYS A 96 2.36 -14.24 -2.96
CA LYS A 96 3.17 -15.40 -2.54
C LYS A 96 3.96 -15.12 -1.26
N ILE A 97 4.59 -13.94 -1.16
CA ILE A 97 5.34 -13.55 0.04
C ILE A 97 4.40 -13.43 1.25
N SER A 98 3.24 -12.81 1.10
CA SER A 98 2.24 -12.70 2.17
C SER A 98 1.81 -14.07 2.69
N ASN A 99 1.52 -15.01 1.78
CA ASN A 99 1.18 -16.38 2.18
C ASN A 99 2.35 -17.06 2.89
N LYS A 100 3.59 -16.88 2.42
CA LYS A 100 4.77 -17.42 3.13
C LYS A 100 4.91 -16.82 4.53
N VAL A 101 4.71 -15.52 4.71
CA VAL A 101 4.75 -14.87 6.04
C VAL A 101 3.73 -15.52 6.98
N GLU A 102 2.50 -15.77 6.52
CA GLU A 102 1.45 -16.46 7.30
C GLU A 102 1.84 -17.90 7.66
N ILE A 103 2.45 -18.63 6.72
CA ILE A 103 2.98 -19.98 6.96
C ILE A 103 4.07 -19.96 8.04
N VAL A 104 5.05 -19.04 7.94
CA VAL A 104 6.13 -18.93 8.92
C VAL A 104 5.59 -18.52 10.29
N SER A 105 4.65 -17.57 10.34
CA SER A 105 3.96 -17.19 11.59
C SER A 105 3.31 -18.41 12.24
N SER A 106 2.60 -19.21 11.46
CA SER A 106 1.95 -20.43 11.95
C SER A 106 2.97 -21.46 12.46
N LEU A 107 4.13 -21.58 11.80
CA LEU A 107 5.24 -22.41 12.27
C LEU A 107 5.77 -21.97 13.64
N ILE A 108 5.85 -20.66 13.89
CA ILE A 108 6.25 -20.13 15.20
C ILE A 108 5.21 -20.51 16.24
N ASP A 109 3.92 -20.37 15.95
CA ASP A 109 2.83 -20.70 16.86
C ASP A 109 2.79 -22.21 17.19
N GLU A 110 3.02 -23.07 16.19
CA GLU A 110 3.06 -24.51 16.36
C GLU A 110 4.22 -24.96 17.26
N HIS A 111 5.44 -24.45 17.00
CA HIS A 111 6.64 -24.92 17.70
C HIS A 111 6.94 -24.16 19.01
N PHE A 112 6.46 -22.92 19.13
CA PHE A 112 6.71 -22.02 20.24
C PHE A 112 5.43 -21.28 20.65
N PRO A 113 4.42 -21.98 21.21
CA PRO A 113 3.13 -21.40 21.55
C PRO A 113 3.23 -20.35 22.67
N GLU A 114 2.36 -19.34 22.62
CA GLU A 114 2.35 -18.18 23.52
C GLU A 114 2.20 -18.55 25.01
N GLY A 115 1.46 -19.64 25.30
CA GLY A 115 1.22 -20.14 26.66
C GLY A 115 2.34 -21.01 27.26
N HIS A 116 3.48 -21.18 26.58
CA HIS A 116 4.49 -22.11 27.07
C HIS A 116 5.18 -21.60 28.35
N SER A 117 5.17 -22.40 29.41
CA SER A 117 5.70 -22.02 30.73
C SER A 117 7.24 -21.86 30.79
N ARG A 118 7.99 -22.42 29.83
CA ARG A 118 9.46 -22.36 29.84
C ARG A 118 9.99 -21.04 29.29
N ASN A 119 10.79 -20.32 30.08
CA ASN A 119 11.42 -19.05 29.68
C ASN A 119 12.22 -19.14 28.38
N ILE A 120 12.89 -20.27 28.13
CA ILE A 120 13.65 -20.46 26.88
C ILE A 120 12.76 -20.47 25.63
N MET A 121 11.58 -21.09 25.71
CA MET A 121 10.63 -21.14 24.60
C MET A 121 10.03 -19.76 24.32
N LYS A 122 9.68 -19.01 25.37
CA LYS A 122 9.22 -17.62 25.25
C LYS A 122 10.27 -16.72 24.58
N LYS A 123 11.55 -16.87 24.96
CA LYS A 123 12.66 -16.11 24.34
C LYS A 123 12.75 -16.37 22.83
N TYR A 124 12.72 -17.63 22.41
CA TYR A 124 12.80 -17.98 20.99
C TYR A 124 11.57 -17.53 20.21
N ARG A 125 10.36 -17.63 20.79
CA ARG A 125 9.15 -17.08 20.17
C ARG A 125 9.34 -15.60 19.82
N LEU A 126 9.76 -14.79 20.79
CA LEU A 126 9.98 -13.36 20.58
C LEU A 126 11.06 -13.08 19.53
N GLU A 127 12.18 -13.83 19.55
CA GLU A 127 13.23 -13.69 18.53
C GLU A 127 12.71 -14.01 17.12
N PHE A 128 11.90 -15.07 16.96
CA PHE A 128 11.37 -15.43 15.64
C PHE A 128 10.31 -14.45 15.14
N LEU A 129 9.46 -13.94 16.03
CA LEU A 129 8.48 -12.91 15.67
C LEU A 129 9.18 -11.60 15.26
N ASP A 130 10.20 -11.17 16.00
CA ASP A 130 10.99 -9.99 15.66
C ASP A 130 11.68 -10.13 14.30
N ARG A 131 12.28 -11.30 14.03
CA ARG A 131 12.86 -11.62 12.71
C ARG A 131 11.81 -11.62 11.60
N LEU A 132 10.64 -12.22 11.83
CA LEU A 132 9.56 -12.27 10.85
C LEU A 132 9.07 -10.86 10.51
N MET A 133 8.88 -10.00 11.52
CA MET A 133 8.56 -8.59 11.33
C MET A 133 9.67 -7.87 10.55
N GLY A 134 10.94 -8.08 10.90
CA GLY A 134 12.07 -7.55 10.16
C GLY A 134 12.00 -7.90 8.68
N ILE A 135 11.81 -9.18 8.34
CA ILE A 135 11.73 -9.64 6.95
C ILE A 135 10.54 -9.02 6.20
N GLN A 136 9.40 -8.86 6.86
CA GLN A 136 8.19 -8.31 6.25
C GLN A 136 8.38 -6.84 5.82
N TYR A 137 9.10 -6.05 6.63
CA TYR A 137 9.23 -4.60 6.42
C TYR A 137 10.58 -4.16 5.82
N ASP A 138 11.57 -5.03 5.74
CA ASP A 138 12.87 -4.70 5.15
C ASP A 138 12.76 -4.48 3.62
N VAL A 139 13.37 -3.39 3.17
CA VAL A 139 13.40 -2.93 1.78
C VAL A 139 14.71 -3.38 1.15
N GLY A 140 14.62 -4.16 0.07
CA GLY A 140 15.79 -4.69 -0.64
C GLY A 140 16.23 -6.08 -0.17
N LEU A 141 15.68 -6.57 0.94
CA LEU A 141 15.84 -7.97 1.34
C LEU A 141 15.14 -8.92 0.34
N ASN A 142 15.81 -10.01 -0.03
CA ASN A 142 15.17 -11.12 -0.71
C ASN A 142 14.27 -11.88 0.27
N LYS A 143 13.02 -11.41 0.40
CA LYS A 143 12.03 -11.92 1.36
C LYS A 143 11.79 -13.42 1.22
N ASP A 144 11.80 -13.94 0.00
CA ASP A 144 11.52 -15.36 -0.28
C ASP A 144 12.57 -16.26 0.40
N ARG A 145 13.85 -15.97 0.15
CA ARG A 145 14.97 -16.70 0.76
C ARG A 145 15.02 -16.50 2.28
N ALA A 146 14.81 -15.29 2.76
CA ALA A 146 14.86 -14.99 4.19
C ALA A 146 13.76 -15.73 4.98
N LEU A 147 12.56 -15.89 4.40
CA LEU A 147 11.47 -16.66 5.01
C LEU A 147 11.78 -18.17 5.03
N ASP A 148 12.39 -18.70 3.96
CA ASP A 148 12.81 -20.11 3.91
C ASP A 148 13.90 -20.38 4.98
N ASP A 149 14.92 -19.51 5.08
CA ASP A 149 15.98 -19.59 6.10
C ASP A 149 15.41 -19.50 7.53
N LEU A 150 14.41 -18.62 7.76
CA LEU A 150 13.74 -18.50 9.06
C LEU A 150 12.95 -19.76 9.41
N SER A 151 12.25 -20.35 8.45
CA SER A 151 11.50 -21.60 8.62
C SER A 151 12.42 -22.74 9.05
N GLU A 152 13.56 -22.91 8.37
CA GLU A 152 14.55 -23.93 8.72
C GLU A 152 15.10 -23.71 10.14
N ARG A 153 15.39 -22.45 10.49
CA ARG A 153 15.90 -22.10 11.82
C ARG A 153 14.90 -22.40 12.95
N ILE A 154 13.61 -22.17 12.74
CA ILE A 154 12.55 -22.52 13.68
C ILE A 154 12.57 -24.03 13.94
N ILE A 155 12.54 -24.84 12.87
CA ILE A 155 12.52 -26.31 12.95
C ILE A 155 13.78 -26.83 13.65
N MET A 156 14.96 -26.34 13.27
CA MET A 156 16.23 -26.76 13.85
C MET A 156 16.36 -26.39 15.33
N THR A 157 15.87 -25.20 15.70
CA THR A 157 15.87 -24.77 17.11
C THR A 157 14.94 -25.66 17.94
N ARG A 158 13.75 -25.98 17.43
CA ARG A 158 12.83 -26.88 18.12
C ARG A 158 13.44 -28.26 18.34
N LYS A 159 14.08 -28.83 17.31
CA LYS A 159 14.79 -30.12 17.40
C LYS A 159 15.88 -30.08 18.48
N LYS A 160 16.74 -29.05 18.47
CA LYS A 160 17.81 -28.89 19.47
C LYS A 160 17.27 -28.85 20.90
N LEU A 161 16.18 -28.11 21.12
CA LEU A 161 15.54 -28.02 22.43
C LEU A 161 14.89 -29.33 22.90
N TRP A 162 14.54 -30.22 21.96
CA TRP A 162 14.00 -31.55 22.28
C TRP A 162 15.10 -32.50 22.78
N TYR A 163 16.33 -32.40 22.26
CA TYR A 163 17.46 -33.21 22.73
C TYR A 163 18.04 -32.76 24.08
N ILE A 164 17.67 -31.57 24.56
CA ILE A 164 18.07 -31.01 25.85
C ILE A 164 16.99 -31.26 26.93
N GLN A 165 15.83 -31.81 26.54
CA GLN A 165 14.74 -32.22 27.44
C GLN A 165 15.01 -33.58 28.06
#